data_AF-A0A257KW97-F1
#
_entry.id   AF-A0A257KW97-F1
#
_cell.length_a   1.000
_cell.length_b   1.000
_cell.length_c   1.000
_cell.angle_alpha   90.00
_cell.angle_beta   90.00
_cell.angle_gamma   90.00
#
_symmetry.space_group_name_H-M   'P 1'
#
loop_
_entity.id
_entity.type
_entity.pdbx_description
1 polymer ?
#
loop_
_entity_poly.entity_id
_entity_poly.type
_entity_poly.pdbx_seq_one_letter_code
_entity_poly.pdbx_strand_id
1 'polypeptide(L)' 'MRQGTSFRLLASEAAKQARDSTDPAETLRLLQVAHYWISAADNEDWLTANSLRNDRADGRSMSPNP' A
#
# COMPACT_ATOMS: atom_id res chain seq x y z
N MET A 1 11.64 -6.19 14.11
CA MET A 1 10.75 -5.95 12.96
C MET A 1 11.42 -4.90 12.09
N ARG A 2 11.90 -5.24 10.88
CA ARG A 2 12.36 -4.21 9.93
C ARG A 2 11.13 -3.38 9.60
N GLN A 3 11.09 -2.11 10.02
CA GLN A 3 10.10 -1.16 9.50
C GLN A 3 10.43 -0.98 8.02
N GLY A 4 9.82 -1.83 7.17
CA GLY A 4 9.86 -1.64 5.74
C GLY A 4 9.19 -0.30 5.42
N THR A 5 9.81 0.46 4.53
CA THR A 5 9.26 1.74 4.07
C THR A 5 7.88 1.49 3.49
N SER A 6 6.84 2.07 4.10
CA SER A 6 5.46 1.93 3.63
C SER A 6 5.27 2.63 2.29
N PHE A 7 4.50 2.03 1.36
CA PHE A 7 4.16 2.66 0.08
C PHE A 7 3.51 4.04 0.25
N ARG A 8 2.75 4.25 1.34
CA ARG A 8 2.17 5.55 1.69
C ARG A 8 3.24 6.61 2.01
N LEU A 9 4.34 6.20 2.64
CA LEU A 9 5.45 7.09 2.94
C LEU A 9 6.14 7.52 1.64
N LEU A 10 6.40 6.57 0.74
CA LEU A 10 6.98 6.84 -0.58
C LEU A 10 6.11 7.76 -1.44
N ALA A 11 4.78 7.54 -1.42
CA ALA A 11 3.83 8.42 -2.10
C ALA A 11 3.88 9.85 -1.53
N SER A 12 3.90 9.98 -0.20
CA SER A 12 3.96 11.29 0.48
C SER A 12 5.26 12.03 0.16
N GLU A 13 6.38 11.33 0.11
CA GLU A 13 7.68 11.91 -0.23
C GLU A 13 7.70 12.41 -1.68
N ALA A 14 7.22 11.61 -2.64
CA ALA A 14 7.11 12.02 -4.04
C ALA A 14 6.18 13.23 -4.22
N ALA A 15 5.04 13.26 -3.54
CA ALA A 15 4.11 14.40 -3.59
C ALA A 15 4.73 15.68 -2.99
N LYS A 16 5.52 15.55 -1.92
CA LYS A 16 6.26 16.68 -1.34
C LYS A 16 7.30 17.22 -2.32
N GLN A 17 8.09 16.35 -2.94
CA GLN A 17 9.06 16.75 -3.96
C GLN A 17 8.38 17.41 -5.16
N ALA A 18 7.21 16.90 -5.59
CA ALA A 18 6.46 17.49 -6.70
C ALA A 18 6.02 18.93 -6.40
N ARG A 19 5.61 19.20 -5.15
CA ARG A 19 5.21 20.53 -4.66
C ARG A 19 6.38 21.50 -4.61
N ASP A 20 7.56 21.01 -4.26
CA ASP A 20 8.77 21.83 -4.12
C ASP A 20 9.50 22.01 -5.47
N SER A 21 9.12 21.26 -6.50
CA SER A 21 9.67 21.37 -7.85
C SER A 21 9.17 22.63 -8.57
N THR A 22 10.08 23.33 -9.24
CA THR A 22 9.77 24.48 -10.10
C THR A 22 9.63 24.11 -11.58
N ASP A 23 10.06 22.91 -11.98
CA ASP A 23 9.92 22.40 -13.34
C ASP A 23 8.57 21.68 -13.48
N PRO A 24 7.66 22.16 -14.35
CA PRO A 24 6.36 21.52 -14.57
C PRO A 24 6.46 20.06 -15.05
N ALA A 25 7.48 19.71 -15.84
CA ALA A 25 7.65 18.34 -16.32
C ALA A 25 8.01 17.40 -15.17
N GLU A 26 8.93 17.83 -14.31
CA GLU A 26 9.32 17.09 -13.11
C GLU A 26 8.18 17.00 -12.09
N THR A 27 7.41 18.07 -11.89
CA THR A 27 6.21 18.04 -11.05
C THR A 27 5.22 16.98 -11.53
N LEU A 28 4.92 16.92 -12.83
CA LEU A 28 4.03 15.89 -13.39
C LEU A 28 4.59 14.48 -13.21
N ARG A 29 5.89 14.29 -13.44
CA ARG A 29 6.56 13.00 -13.24
C ARG A 29 6.44 12.54 -11.79
N LEU A 30 6.71 13.42 -10.83
CA LEU A 30 6.65 13.11 -9.40
C LEU A 30 5.22 12.83 -8.92
N LEU A 31 4.23 13.54 -9.46
CA LEU A 31 2.81 13.24 -9.20
C LEU A 31 2.40 11.86 -9.72
N GLN A 32 2.88 11.46 -10.91
CA GLN A 32 2.64 10.11 -11.43
C GLN A 32 3.28 9.03 -10.55
N VAL A 33 4.49 9.27 -10.06
CA VAL A 33 5.18 8.37 -9.11
C VAL A 33 4.39 8.27 -7.79
N ALA A 34 3.92 9.40 -7.24
CA ALA A 34 3.10 9.40 -6.04
C ALA A 34 1.82 8.58 -6.23
N HIS A 35 1.14 8.75 -7.37
CA HIS A 35 -0.06 8.00 -7.70
C HIS A 35 0.22 6.50 -7.82
N TYR A 36 1.33 6.10 -8.46
CA TYR A 36 1.74 4.71 -8.54
C TYR A 36 1.88 4.06 -7.15
N TRP A 37 2.53 4.76 -6.22
CA TRP A 37 2.71 4.26 -4.85
C TRP A 37 1.39 4.18 -4.06
N ILE A 38 0.45 5.09 -4.30
CA ILE A 38 -0.91 4.99 -3.71
C ILE A 38 -1.60 3.73 -4.21
N SER A 39 -1.59 3.48 -5.53
CA SER A 39 -2.20 2.27 -6.10
C SER A 39 -1.54 0.99 -5.57
N ALA A 40 -0.23 1.01 -5.34
CA ALA A 40 0.47 -0.11 -4.71
C ALA A 40 0.03 -0.34 -3.25
N ALA A 41 -0.14 0.75 -2.48
CA ALA A 41 -0.64 0.69 -1.10
C ALA A 41 -2.06 0.13 -1.03
N ASP A 42 -2.95 0.57 -1.92
CA ASP A 42 -4.34 0.10 -1.97
C ASP A 42 -4.41 -1.40 -2.29
N ASN A 43 -3.53 -1.89 -3.16
CA ASN A 43 -3.43 -3.31 -3.48
C ASN A 43 -2.90 -4.13 -2.30
N GLU A 44 -1.90 -3.62 -1.56
CA GLU A 44 -1.38 -4.26 -0.35
C GLU A 44 -2.45 -4.36 0.74
N ASP A 45 -3.22 -3.29 0.96
CA ASP A 45 -4.34 -3.29 1.90
C ASP A 45 -5.40 -4.31 1.51
N TRP A 46 -5.76 -4.39 0.22
CA TRP A 46 -6.73 -5.36 -0.29
C TRP A 46 -6.26 -6.81 -0.09
N LEU A 47 -4.99 -7.10 -0.43
CA LEU A 47 -4.39 -8.41 -0.21
C LEU A 47 -4.38 -8.79 1.27
N THR A 48 -4.01 -7.86 2.14
CA THR A 48 -3.97 -8.06 3.59
C THR A 48 -5.37 -8.32 4.14
N ALA A 49 -6.36 -7.51 3.76
CA ALA A 49 -7.75 -7.67 4.19
C ALA A 49 -8.35 -9.02 3.75
N ASN A 50 -8.04 -9.47 2.53
CA ASN A 50 -8.49 -10.77 2.04
C ASN A 50 -7.77 -11.94 2.70
N SER A 51 -6.46 -11.84 2.97
CA SER A 51 -5.73 -12.87 3.72
C SER A 51 -6.36 -13.09 5.10
N LEU A 52 -6.59 -11.99 5.85
CA LEU A 52 -7.21 -12.05 7.18
C LEU A 52 -8.63 -12.64 7.16
N ARG A 53 -9.37 -12.41 6.07
CA ARG A 53 -10.71 -12.99 5.89
C ARG A 53 -10.64 -14.50 5.67
N ASN A 54 -9.68 -14.98 4.87
CA ASN A 54 -9.49 -16.40 4.60
C ASN A 54 -8.98 -17.16 5.83
N ASP A 55 -8.01 -16.61 6.56
CA ASP A 55 -7.51 -17.22 7.82
C ASP A 55 -8.65 -17.39 8.86
N ARG A 56 -9.60 -16.46 8.88
CA ARG A 56 -10.78 -16.52 9.77
C ARG A 56 -11.85 -17.51 9.29
N ALA A 57 -11.90 -17.81 8.00
CA ALA A 57 -12.80 -18.82 7.43
C ALA A 57 -12.27 -20.24 7.68
N ASP A 58 -10.96 -20.45 7.55
CA ASP A 58 -10.31 -21.75 7.75
C ASP A 58 -10.20 -22.12 9.24
N GLY A 59 -10.15 -21.14 10.14
CA GLY A 59 -10.27 -21.36 11.60
C GLY A 59 -11.62 -21.90 12.08
N ARG A 60 -12.60 -22.10 11.18
CA ARG A 60 -13.89 -22.79 11.47
C ARG A 60 -13.89 -24.26 11.03
N SER A 61 -12.74 -24.86 10.78
CA SER A 61 -12.62 -26.29 10.48
C SER A 61 -11.84 -26.99 11.60
N MET A 62 -12.57 -27.72 12.46
CA MET A 62 -12.20 -28.85 13.30
C MET A 62 -12.74 -28.73 14.73
N SER A 63 -13.95 -29.23 14.92
CA SER A 63 -14.21 -30.12 16.05
C SER A 63 -14.48 -31.50 15.46
N PRO A 64 -13.59 -32.50 15.63
CA PRO A 64 -14.02 -33.87 15.53
C PRO A 64 -14.94 -34.10 16.74
N ASN A 65 -16.24 -34.21 16.49
CA ASN A 65 -17.17 -34.66 17.52
C ASN A 65 -16.82 -36.12 17.86
N PRO A 66 -16.81 -36.50 19.14
CA PRO A 66 -16.26 -37.77 19.64
C PRO A 66 -17.00 -39.01 19.13
#